data_AF-W2P2A9-F1
#
_entry.id   AF-W2P2A9-F1
#
_cell.length_a   1.000
_cell.length_b   1.000
_cell.length_c   1.000
_cell.angle_alpha   90.00
_cell.angle_beta   90.00
_cell.angle_gamma   90.00
#
_symmetry.space_group_name_H-M   'P 1'
#
loop_
_entity.id
_entity.type
_entity.pdbx_description
1 polymer ?
#
loop_
_entity_poly.entity_id
_entity_poly.type
_entity_poly.pdbx_seq_one_letter_code
_entity_poly.pdbx_strand_id
1 'polypeptide(L)'
;MLSYKEFLNAAVLLTLVGMPSAAASTSDPASAKYSVSAYAVGDWGQTLDMSSCCGGTYNNFDLHAQEIVGKLMDIQAGTAVKPKAVLGHGDSFYWTGIDSLESRDSRFQTTYESRYNGDNIKNVPWVNVMGNHDYGGANYVCNVGDQLVQCNSTAEMLQGLENKFRYQADYTSPNDNRWALDDRFYVRRIEDAATGVSIDIFNIDMNDADIAGSHGVCCQCYGYAKDDNGGCGSIARGDKHCCGGDNDMYDTCMAKF
;
A
#
# COMPACT_ATOMS: atom_id res chain seq x y z
N MET A 1 -49.68 -59.36 -31.26
CA MET A 1 -49.45 -60.35 -30.17
C MET A 1 -48.93 -59.58 -28.96
N LEU A 2 -49.28 -60.01 -27.74
CA LEU A 2 -48.78 -59.44 -26.48
C LEU A 2 -47.43 -60.05 -26.10
N SER A 3 -46.54 -59.25 -25.50
CA SER A 3 -45.62 -59.60 -24.39
C SER A 3 -44.84 -58.33 -24.00
N TYR A 4 -45.27 -57.56 -23.02
CA TYR A 4 -44.88 -57.70 -21.59
C TYR A 4 -43.38 -57.85 -21.34
N LYS A 5 -42.73 -56.75 -20.90
CA LYS A 5 -42.00 -56.55 -19.63
C LYS A 5 -41.26 -55.20 -19.67
N GLU A 6 -41.55 -54.27 -18.75
CA GLU A 6 -40.75 -53.99 -17.51
C GLU A 6 -39.32 -53.51 -17.85
N PHE A 7 -38.77 -52.36 -17.44
CA PHE A 7 -39.17 -51.23 -16.57
C PHE A 7 -38.48 -49.94 -17.14
N LEU A 8 -38.55 -48.70 -16.62
CA LEU A 8 -39.10 -48.08 -15.41
C LEU A 8 -39.43 -46.59 -15.72
N ASN A 9 -40.18 -45.89 -14.86
CA ASN A 9 -40.32 -44.42 -14.93
C ASN A 9 -39.06 -43.71 -14.41
N ALA A 10 -38.41 -42.91 -15.25
CA ALA A 10 -37.47 -41.89 -14.76
C ALA A 10 -38.26 -40.68 -14.24
N ALA A 11 -38.71 -40.76 -12.99
CA ALA A 11 -39.23 -39.59 -12.29
C ALA A 11 -38.10 -38.56 -12.17
N VAL A 12 -38.33 -37.34 -12.65
CA VAL A 12 -37.40 -36.22 -12.49
C VAL A 12 -37.34 -35.89 -11.00
N LEU A 13 -36.32 -36.42 -10.32
CA LEU A 13 -36.04 -36.10 -8.94
C LEU A 13 -35.44 -34.69 -8.93
N LEU A 14 -36.31 -33.69 -8.75
CA LEU A 14 -35.89 -32.31 -8.56
C LEU A 14 -35.27 -32.19 -7.15
N THR A 15 -34.02 -32.62 -7.02
CA THR A 15 -33.25 -32.39 -5.79
C THR A 15 -33.07 -30.89 -5.64
N LEU A 16 -33.85 -30.33 -4.72
CA LEU A 16 -33.61 -29.03 -4.11
C LEU A 16 -32.24 -29.08 -3.42
N VAL A 17 -31.17 -28.91 -4.21
CA VAL A 17 -29.88 -28.48 -3.70
C VAL A 17 -30.16 -27.11 -3.10
N GLY A 18 -30.26 -27.05 -1.78
CA GLY A 18 -30.45 -25.80 -1.08
C GLY A 18 -29.30 -24.88 -1.45
N MET A 19 -29.57 -23.87 -2.29
CA MET A 19 -28.68 -22.74 -2.43
C MET A 19 -28.41 -22.24 -1.01
N PRO A 20 -27.14 -22.05 -0.61
CA PRO A 20 -26.86 -21.37 0.64
C PRO A 20 -27.57 -20.03 0.55
N SER A 21 -28.62 -19.83 1.36
CA SER A 21 -29.24 -18.52 1.46
C SER A 21 -28.12 -17.59 1.89
N ALA A 22 -27.76 -16.64 1.03
CA ALA A 22 -26.73 -15.66 1.36
C ALA A 22 -27.11 -15.07 2.72
N ALA A 23 -26.25 -15.28 3.71
CA ALA A 23 -26.55 -14.93 5.08
C ALA A 23 -26.68 -13.40 5.12
N ALA A 24 -27.91 -12.90 5.15
CA ALA A 24 -28.19 -11.48 5.25
C ALA A 24 -27.47 -10.96 6.50
N SER A 25 -26.61 -9.96 6.33
CA SER A 25 -25.82 -9.38 7.42
C SER A 25 -26.78 -8.93 8.53
N THR A 26 -26.77 -9.64 9.66
CA THR A 26 -27.78 -9.49 10.72
C THR A 26 -27.57 -8.25 11.60
N SER A 27 -26.44 -7.56 11.42
CA SER A 27 -26.09 -6.33 12.10
C SER A 27 -26.20 -5.13 11.14
N ASP A 28 -27.04 -4.16 11.49
CA ASP A 28 -26.93 -2.81 10.94
C ASP A 28 -25.57 -2.22 11.36
N PRO A 29 -24.69 -1.84 10.41
CA PRO A 29 -23.35 -1.38 10.75
C PRO A 29 -23.31 -0.11 11.61
N ALA A 30 -24.38 0.69 11.61
CA ALA A 30 -24.48 1.94 12.37
C ALA A 30 -24.90 1.75 13.84
N SER A 31 -25.51 0.61 14.19
CA SER A 31 -25.93 0.28 15.57
C SER A 31 -25.18 -0.90 16.18
N ALA A 32 -24.35 -1.60 15.40
CA ALA A 32 -23.46 -2.64 15.89
C ALA A 32 -22.39 -2.11 16.86
N LYS A 33 -22.09 -2.90 17.90
CA LYS A 33 -20.93 -2.67 18.78
C LYS A 33 -19.78 -3.58 18.35
N TYR A 34 -18.71 -3.00 17.84
CA TYR A 34 -17.50 -3.73 17.45
C TYR A 34 -16.51 -3.76 18.62
N SER A 35 -16.11 -4.96 19.07
CA SER A 35 -15.08 -5.12 20.10
C SER A 35 -13.69 -4.73 19.61
N VAL A 36 -13.40 -5.07 18.35
CA VAL A 36 -12.17 -4.70 17.64
C VAL A 36 -12.57 -4.08 16.31
N SER A 37 -11.91 -2.98 15.96
CA SER A 37 -12.00 -2.34 14.66
C SER A 37 -10.63 -1.84 14.22
N ALA A 38 -10.46 -1.71 12.92
CA ALA A 38 -9.33 -1.03 12.29
C ALA A 38 -9.86 -0.16 11.14
N TYR A 39 -9.13 0.88 10.79
CA TYR A 39 -9.33 1.59 9.52
C TYR A 39 -8.34 1.05 8.49
N ALA A 40 -8.69 1.13 7.20
CA ALA A 40 -7.85 0.70 6.10
C ALA A 40 -7.74 1.82 5.08
N VAL A 41 -6.53 2.14 4.65
CA VAL A 41 -6.24 3.16 3.64
C VAL A 41 -5.01 2.73 2.84
N GLY A 42 -4.97 3.03 1.54
CA GLY A 42 -3.85 2.81 0.63
C GLY A 42 -3.70 4.02 -0.29
N ASP A 43 -2.58 4.13 -1.02
CA ASP A 43 -2.39 5.14 -2.07
C ASP A 43 -2.62 6.59 -1.58
N TRP A 44 -2.26 6.85 -0.32
CA TRP A 44 -2.76 8.01 0.42
C TRP A 44 -1.78 9.19 0.50
N GLY A 45 -0.51 8.97 0.19
CA GLY A 45 0.57 9.90 0.46
C GLY A 45 0.71 11.05 -0.53
N GLN A 46 -0.05 12.15 -0.37
CA GLN A 46 -0.02 13.27 -1.33
C GLN A 46 1.42 13.74 -1.67
N THR A 47 1.64 14.03 -2.96
CA THR A 47 2.85 14.67 -3.50
C THR A 47 3.09 16.06 -2.90
N LEU A 48 4.36 16.44 -2.74
CA LEU A 48 4.74 17.70 -2.08
C LEU A 48 4.38 18.95 -2.89
N ASP A 49 4.27 18.83 -4.22
CA ASP A 49 3.84 19.89 -5.14
C ASP A 49 2.31 19.90 -5.37
N MET A 50 1.59 18.99 -4.70
CA MET A 50 0.14 18.77 -4.88
C MET A 50 -0.24 18.38 -6.32
N SER A 51 0.66 17.74 -7.06
CA SER A 51 0.37 17.15 -8.38
C SER A 51 -0.53 15.91 -8.33
N SER A 52 -1.09 15.52 -9.48
CA SER A 52 -1.85 14.27 -9.65
C SER A 52 -1.01 13.24 -10.42
N CYS A 53 -0.95 12.01 -9.89
CA CYS A 53 -0.31 10.85 -10.50
C CYS A 53 -0.83 10.49 -11.90
N CYS A 54 -2.12 10.69 -12.14
CA CYS A 54 -2.80 10.26 -13.37
C CYS A 54 -2.91 11.36 -14.44
N GLY A 55 -2.35 12.55 -14.19
CA GLY A 55 -2.57 13.74 -15.00
C GLY A 55 -4.04 14.18 -15.02
N GLY A 56 -4.41 14.93 -16.07
CA GLY A 56 -5.78 15.40 -16.29
C GLY A 56 -6.20 16.62 -15.47
N THR A 57 -7.48 16.98 -15.56
CA THR A 57 -8.06 18.15 -14.86
C THR A 57 -8.50 17.77 -13.46
N TYR A 58 -7.67 18.06 -12.47
CA TYR A 58 -8.01 17.94 -11.05
C TYR A 58 -8.59 19.25 -10.48
N ASN A 59 -9.31 19.14 -9.38
CA ASN A 59 -9.97 20.23 -8.69
C ASN A 59 -9.56 20.28 -7.20
N ASN A 60 -10.07 21.25 -6.44
CA ASN A 60 -9.68 21.44 -5.03
C ASN A 60 -10.02 20.25 -4.12
N PHE A 61 -11.00 19.41 -4.43
CA PHE A 61 -11.27 18.19 -3.65
C PHE A 61 -10.17 17.16 -3.84
N ASP A 62 -9.71 16.95 -5.08
CA ASP A 62 -8.63 16.01 -5.40
C ASP A 62 -7.32 16.46 -4.73
N LEU A 63 -7.03 17.77 -4.83
CA LEU A 63 -5.88 18.43 -4.20
C LEU A 63 -5.86 18.40 -2.66
N HIS A 64 -6.98 18.08 -2.01
CA HIS A 64 -7.05 18.00 -0.55
C HIS A 64 -7.62 16.65 -0.08
N ALA A 65 -7.68 15.64 -0.95
CA ALA A 65 -8.32 14.36 -0.68
C ALA A 65 -7.74 13.70 0.58
N GLN A 66 -6.41 13.69 0.72
CA GLN A 66 -5.72 13.16 1.89
C GLN A 66 -6.14 13.88 3.20
N GLU A 67 -6.15 15.22 3.20
CA GLU A 67 -6.51 16.02 4.37
C GLU A 67 -7.99 15.85 4.75
N ILE A 68 -8.87 15.73 3.75
CA ILE A 68 -10.30 15.47 3.93
C ILE A 68 -10.51 14.07 4.53
N VAL A 69 -9.85 13.04 4.00
CA VAL A 69 -9.89 11.67 4.53
C VAL A 69 -9.36 11.61 5.97
N GLY A 70 -8.23 12.26 6.27
CA GLY A 70 -7.69 12.34 7.63
C GLY A 70 -8.67 12.97 8.65
N LYS A 71 -9.35 14.06 8.26
CA LYS A 71 -10.41 14.67 9.08
C LYS A 71 -11.63 13.77 9.25
N LEU A 72 -12.05 13.07 8.20
CA LEU A 72 -13.17 12.13 8.28
C LEU A 72 -12.84 10.93 9.17
N MET A 73 -11.63 10.38 9.09
CA MET A 73 -11.14 9.35 10.01
C MET A 73 -11.20 9.81 11.46
N ASP A 74 -10.77 11.04 11.76
CA ASP A 74 -10.86 11.60 13.12
C ASP A 74 -12.31 11.72 13.63
N ILE A 75 -13.19 12.31 12.81
CA ILE A 75 -14.61 12.48 13.14
C ILE A 75 -15.27 11.12 13.40
N GLN A 76 -15.02 10.12 12.56
CA GLN A 76 -15.58 8.77 12.74
C GLN A 76 -15.01 8.09 13.99
N ALA A 77 -13.72 8.27 14.29
CA ALA A 77 -13.11 7.70 15.50
C ALA A 77 -13.66 8.33 16.79
N GLY A 78 -14.08 9.59 16.75
CA GLY A 78 -14.69 10.31 17.88
C GLY A 78 -16.21 10.14 18.01
N THR A 79 -16.92 9.68 16.97
CA THR A 79 -18.40 9.59 16.97
C THR A 79 -18.97 8.18 16.78
N ALA A 80 -18.18 7.24 16.24
CA ALA A 80 -18.55 5.84 16.04
C ALA A 80 -17.62 4.93 16.86
N VAL A 81 -16.88 4.01 16.24
CA VAL A 81 -15.94 3.12 16.93
C VAL A 81 -14.49 3.49 16.61
N LYS A 82 -13.78 3.96 17.63
CA LYS A 82 -12.35 4.26 17.58
C LYS A 82 -11.54 3.03 17.17
N PRO A 83 -10.74 3.10 16.08
CA PRO A 83 -9.93 1.99 15.63
C PRO A 83 -8.81 1.65 16.62
N LYS A 84 -8.47 0.36 16.72
CA LYS A 84 -7.28 -0.12 17.45
C LYS A 84 -6.00 0.01 16.62
N ALA A 85 -6.12 0.07 15.30
CA ALA A 85 -5.05 0.39 14.36
C ALA A 85 -5.60 1.01 13.06
N VAL A 86 -4.76 1.74 12.34
CA VAL A 86 -4.94 2.03 10.92
C VAL A 86 -4.04 1.08 10.12
N LEU A 87 -4.53 0.52 9.03
CA LEU A 87 -3.80 -0.34 8.12
C LEU A 87 -3.43 0.51 6.89
N GLY A 88 -2.14 0.82 6.74
CA GLY A 88 -1.58 1.59 5.63
C GLY A 88 -1.05 0.67 4.54
N HIS A 89 -1.79 0.52 3.45
CA HIS A 89 -1.52 -0.44 2.37
C HIS A 89 -0.50 0.06 1.34
N GLY A 90 0.55 0.73 1.80
CA GLY A 90 1.61 1.26 0.93
C GLY A 90 1.23 2.52 0.17
N ASP A 91 2.20 2.96 -0.64
CA ASP A 91 2.23 4.23 -1.35
C ASP A 91 1.98 5.42 -0.41
N SER A 92 2.74 5.39 0.69
CA SER A 92 2.66 6.33 1.81
C SER A 92 3.26 7.70 1.49
N PHE A 93 4.14 7.79 0.49
CA PHE A 93 4.85 9.02 0.13
C PHE A 93 5.06 9.16 -1.40
N TYR A 94 4.04 9.55 -2.16
CA TYR A 94 4.23 9.85 -3.59
C TYR A 94 5.15 11.07 -3.81
N TRP A 95 5.92 11.15 -4.90
CA TRP A 95 6.04 10.14 -5.97
C TRP A 95 7.19 9.16 -5.74
N THR A 96 8.26 9.59 -5.06
CA THR A 96 9.54 8.87 -4.97
C THR A 96 9.86 8.34 -3.57
N GLY A 97 8.89 8.35 -2.66
CA GLY A 97 9.07 7.91 -1.28
C GLY A 97 9.71 9.01 -0.43
N ILE A 98 10.75 8.61 0.29
CA ILE A 98 11.65 9.48 1.04
C ILE A 98 13.00 9.48 0.33
N ASP A 99 13.52 10.64 -0.04
CA ASP A 99 14.69 10.74 -0.94
C ASP A 99 16.04 10.73 -0.21
N SER A 100 16.04 11.02 1.10
CA SER A 100 17.25 11.08 1.93
C SER A 100 16.92 10.88 3.41
N LEU A 101 17.94 10.63 4.25
CA LEU A 101 17.75 10.61 5.70
C LEU A 101 17.44 12.01 6.24
N GLU A 102 18.03 13.03 5.61
CA GLU A 102 17.91 14.45 5.94
C GLU A 102 16.49 14.99 5.71
N SER A 103 15.80 14.50 4.66
CA SER A 103 14.42 14.87 4.31
C SER A 103 13.36 14.01 4.99
N ARG A 104 13.74 12.87 5.60
CA ARG A 104 12.82 11.90 6.23
C ARG A 104 11.81 12.55 7.17
N ASP A 105 12.30 13.23 8.21
CA ASP A 105 11.43 13.72 9.29
C ASP A 105 10.50 14.86 8.80
N SER A 106 10.97 15.69 7.85
CA SER A 106 10.14 16.75 7.24
C SER A 106 9.11 16.18 6.25
N ARG A 107 9.44 15.09 5.54
CA ARG A 107 8.48 14.34 4.71
C ARG A 107 7.40 13.69 5.54
N PHE A 108 7.76 13.00 6.62
CA PHE A 108 6.79 12.47 7.60
C PHE A 108 5.92 13.57 8.21
N GLN A 109 6.51 14.70 8.61
CA GLN A 109 5.74 15.83 9.16
C GLN A 109 4.71 16.37 8.15
N THR A 110 5.09 16.49 6.88
CA THR A 110 4.26 17.10 5.82
C THR A 110 3.16 16.16 5.33
N THR A 111 3.50 14.89 5.06
CA THR A 111 2.57 13.94 4.45
C THR A 111 1.82 13.12 5.51
N TYR A 112 2.39 12.82 6.68
CA TYR A 112 1.76 11.95 7.67
C TYR A 112 1.30 12.71 8.93
N GLU A 113 2.23 13.24 9.73
CA GLU A 113 1.90 13.75 11.07
C GLU A 113 0.93 14.93 11.03
N SER A 114 1.11 15.89 10.13
CA SER A 114 0.20 17.05 10.00
C SER A 114 -1.17 16.71 9.39
N ARG A 115 -1.32 15.54 8.76
CA ARG A 115 -2.56 15.10 8.07
C ARG A 115 -3.43 14.20 8.94
N TYR A 116 -2.82 13.45 9.85
CA TYR A 116 -3.49 12.52 10.77
C TYR A 116 -3.24 12.90 12.25
N ASN A 117 -3.41 14.20 12.57
CA ASN A 117 -3.19 14.80 13.90
C ASN A 117 -4.48 15.03 14.73
N GLY A 118 -5.65 14.62 14.25
CA GLY A 118 -6.91 14.79 14.97
C GLY A 118 -6.91 14.09 16.33
N ASP A 119 -7.57 14.68 17.33
CA ASP A 119 -7.50 14.24 18.74
C ASP A 119 -7.96 12.79 18.97
N ASN A 120 -8.82 12.25 18.09
CA ASN A 120 -9.34 10.89 18.19
C ASN A 120 -8.40 9.86 17.55
N ILE A 121 -7.62 10.24 16.52
CA ILE A 121 -6.72 9.32 15.78
C ILE A 121 -5.22 9.56 15.99
N LYS A 122 -4.79 10.68 16.56
CA LYS A 122 -3.37 11.09 16.63
C LYS A 122 -2.44 10.08 17.29
N ASN A 123 -2.92 9.27 18.23
CA ASN A 123 -2.14 8.24 18.93
C ASN A 123 -2.58 6.80 18.55
N VAL A 124 -3.39 6.62 17.50
CA VAL A 124 -3.73 5.28 17.00
C VAL A 124 -2.53 4.73 16.22
N PRO A 125 -2.07 3.48 16.46
CA PRO A 125 -0.98 2.89 15.71
C PRO A 125 -1.36 2.64 14.25
N TRP A 126 -0.44 2.95 13.35
CA TRP A 126 -0.48 2.64 11.93
C TRP A 126 0.40 1.42 11.67
N VAL A 127 -0.16 0.44 10.98
CA VAL A 127 0.47 -0.81 10.60
C VAL A 127 0.61 -0.75 9.08
N ASN A 128 1.83 -0.58 8.60
CA ASN A 128 2.10 -0.20 7.22
C ASN A 128 2.81 -1.32 6.44
N VAL A 129 2.62 -1.32 5.13
CA VAL A 129 3.51 -1.96 4.15
C VAL A 129 4.09 -0.89 3.22
N MET A 130 5.13 -1.22 2.46
CA MET A 130 5.69 -0.37 1.41
C MET A 130 4.92 -0.57 0.10
N GLY A 131 4.69 0.51 -0.65
CA GLY A 131 4.27 0.46 -2.06
C GLY A 131 5.42 0.74 -3.02
N ASN A 132 5.17 0.71 -4.32
CA ASN A 132 6.21 0.93 -5.34
C ASN A 132 6.68 2.40 -5.40
N HIS A 133 5.85 3.35 -4.96
CA HIS A 133 6.26 4.75 -4.82
C HIS A 133 7.17 4.96 -3.61
N ASP A 134 6.93 4.22 -2.52
CA ASP A 134 7.79 4.23 -1.34
C ASP A 134 9.23 3.76 -1.66
N TYR A 135 9.38 2.83 -2.62
CA TYR A 135 10.67 2.39 -3.17
C TYR A 135 11.24 3.28 -4.30
N GLY A 136 10.63 4.41 -4.62
CA GLY A 136 11.17 5.38 -5.60
C GLY A 136 10.28 5.67 -6.81
N GLY A 137 9.13 4.99 -6.97
CA GLY A 137 8.13 5.35 -8.00
C GLY A 137 8.66 5.25 -9.43
N ALA A 138 9.49 4.25 -9.70
CA ALA A 138 10.24 4.08 -10.96
C ALA A 138 11.12 5.29 -11.35
N ASN A 139 11.54 6.12 -10.38
CA ASN A 139 12.67 7.03 -10.49
C ASN A 139 13.93 6.39 -9.86
N TYR A 140 15.06 7.10 -9.82
CA TYR A 140 16.27 6.56 -9.20
C TYR A 140 16.11 6.31 -7.69
N VAL A 141 16.77 5.25 -7.22
CA VAL A 141 16.78 4.86 -5.78
C VAL A 141 18.01 5.38 -5.03
N CYS A 142 19.04 5.84 -5.75
CA CYS A 142 20.24 6.45 -5.17
C CYS A 142 20.11 7.98 -5.11
N ASN A 143 20.83 8.61 -4.17
CA ASN A 143 20.72 10.04 -3.90
C ASN A 143 22.07 10.67 -3.51
N VAL A 144 22.20 11.99 -3.73
CA VAL A 144 23.26 12.86 -3.18
C VAL A 144 22.57 14.02 -2.47
N GLY A 145 22.52 13.96 -1.14
CA GLY A 145 21.56 14.79 -0.38
C GLY A 145 20.14 14.46 -0.82
N ASP A 146 19.32 15.49 -1.05
CA ASP A 146 17.92 15.32 -1.48
C ASP A 146 17.77 15.13 -3.00
N GLN A 147 18.86 15.16 -3.80
CA GLN A 147 18.78 14.89 -5.24
C GLN A 147 18.91 13.41 -5.54
N LEU A 148 17.89 12.83 -6.17
CA LEU A 148 17.94 11.50 -6.77
C LEU A 148 18.90 11.48 -7.97
N VAL A 149 19.76 10.47 -8.03
CA VAL A 149 20.81 10.31 -9.05
C VAL A 149 20.93 8.85 -9.48
N GLN A 150 21.46 8.64 -10.69
CA GLN A 150 21.81 7.30 -11.16
C GLN A 150 22.80 6.62 -10.19
N CYS A 151 22.50 5.38 -9.80
CA CYS A 151 23.41 4.54 -9.04
C CYS A 151 24.63 4.17 -9.89
N ASN A 152 25.86 4.26 -9.35
CA ASN A 152 27.08 3.96 -10.09
C ASN A 152 27.39 2.45 -10.15
N SER A 153 26.69 1.63 -9.36
CA SER A 153 26.85 0.17 -9.35
C SER A 153 25.61 -0.53 -8.81
N THR A 154 25.50 -1.84 -9.07
CA THR A 154 24.47 -2.71 -8.49
C THR A 154 24.50 -2.68 -6.96
N ALA A 155 25.68 -2.59 -6.35
CA ALA A 155 25.81 -2.50 -4.89
C ALA A 155 25.21 -1.19 -4.33
N GLU A 156 25.41 -0.07 -5.01
CA GLU A 156 24.77 1.21 -4.65
C GLU A 156 23.26 1.15 -4.84
N MET A 157 22.77 0.54 -5.93
CA MET A 157 21.34 0.36 -6.17
C MET A 157 20.67 -0.46 -5.06
N LEU A 158 21.27 -1.59 -4.66
CA LEU A 158 20.78 -2.40 -3.55
C LEU A 158 20.80 -1.65 -2.22
N GLN A 159 21.81 -0.80 -1.99
CA GLN A 159 21.86 0.06 -0.80
C GLN A 159 20.79 1.17 -0.86
N GLY A 160 20.48 1.72 -2.04
CA GLY A 160 19.40 2.68 -2.24
C GLY A 160 18.02 2.09 -1.91
N LEU A 161 17.73 0.88 -2.39
CA LEU A 161 16.49 0.15 -2.05
C LEU A 161 16.36 -0.11 -0.55
N GLU A 162 17.45 -0.53 0.11
CA GLU A 162 17.45 -0.74 1.56
C GLU A 162 17.31 0.58 2.33
N ASN A 163 17.93 1.67 1.86
CA ASN A 163 17.73 3.00 2.41
C ASN A 163 16.26 3.44 2.33
N LYS A 164 15.59 3.26 1.18
CA LYS A 164 14.17 3.59 1.00
C LYS A 164 13.27 2.88 2.03
N PHE A 165 13.48 1.58 2.26
CA PHE A 165 12.78 0.84 3.31
C PHE A 165 13.10 1.38 4.71
N ARG A 166 14.38 1.54 5.04
CA ARG A 166 14.83 1.98 6.36
C ARG A 166 14.43 3.41 6.72
N TYR A 167 14.28 4.30 5.74
CA TYR A 167 13.74 5.63 5.98
C TYR A 167 12.31 5.59 6.52
N GLN A 168 11.55 4.52 6.29
CA GLN A 168 10.23 4.34 6.90
C GLN A 168 10.28 3.43 8.14
N ALA A 169 11.05 2.34 8.12
CA ALA A 169 11.13 1.39 9.23
C ALA A 169 11.85 1.97 10.48
N ASP A 170 12.91 2.78 10.29
CA ASP A 170 13.65 3.42 11.39
C ASP A 170 13.04 4.79 11.82
N TYR A 171 11.84 5.14 11.34
CA TYR A 171 11.15 6.38 11.74
C TYR A 171 10.49 6.23 13.11
N THR A 172 10.65 7.26 13.96
CA THR A 172 9.99 7.33 15.26
C THR A 172 8.96 8.45 15.25
N SER A 173 7.67 8.10 15.26
CA SER A 173 6.61 9.11 15.32
C SER A 173 6.61 9.86 16.66
N PRO A 174 6.49 11.19 16.67
CA PRO A 174 6.34 11.97 17.91
C PRO A 174 5.02 11.68 18.66
N ASN A 175 4.07 10.99 18.03
CA ASN A 175 2.78 10.62 18.63
C ASN A 175 2.81 9.12 19.01
N ASP A 176 3.23 8.80 20.23
CA ASP A 176 3.30 7.45 20.81
C ASP A 176 4.08 6.40 19.98
N ASN A 177 5.03 6.83 19.14
CA ASN A 177 5.70 5.98 18.16
C ASN A 177 4.75 5.12 17.32
N ARG A 178 3.66 5.73 16.84
CA ARG A 178 2.57 5.06 16.14
C ARG A 178 2.88 4.52 14.74
N TRP A 179 4.07 4.71 14.18
CA TRP A 179 4.41 4.19 12.86
C TRP A 179 5.05 2.80 12.97
N ALA A 180 4.34 1.74 12.57
CA ALA A 180 4.86 0.38 12.55
C ALA A 180 5.08 -0.09 11.11
N LEU A 181 6.32 -0.47 10.82
CA LEU A 181 6.79 -1.14 9.61
C LEU A 181 7.94 -2.05 10.06
N ASP A 182 7.59 -3.15 10.73
CA ASP A 182 8.55 -3.92 11.53
C ASP A 182 9.47 -4.80 10.65
N ASP A 183 9.00 -5.23 9.47
CA ASP A 183 9.74 -5.94 8.41
C ASP A 183 8.95 -5.83 7.07
N ARG A 184 9.44 -6.42 5.98
CA ARG A 184 8.70 -6.60 4.71
C ARG A 184 7.64 -7.70 4.79
N PHE A 185 7.81 -8.64 5.72
CA PHE A 185 6.79 -9.62 6.10
C PHE A 185 6.69 -9.70 7.63
N TYR A 186 5.59 -9.22 8.21
CA TYR A 186 5.41 -9.22 9.66
C TYR A 186 3.94 -9.31 10.07
N VAL A 187 3.69 -9.89 11.24
CA VAL A 187 2.35 -10.07 11.79
C VAL A 187 2.10 -9.09 12.92
N ARG A 188 1.01 -8.32 12.84
CA ARG A 188 0.57 -7.42 13.90
C ARG A 188 -0.79 -7.86 14.46
N ARG A 189 -0.86 -8.11 15.76
CA ARG A 189 -2.11 -8.44 16.45
C ARG A 189 -2.78 -7.19 17.00
N ILE A 190 -4.08 -7.07 16.80
CA ILE A 190 -4.94 -6.14 17.53
C ILE A 190 -5.99 -6.94 18.32
N GLU A 191 -6.23 -6.56 19.57
CA GLU A 191 -7.07 -7.32 20.48
C GLU A 191 -7.90 -6.43 21.40
N ASP A 192 -9.08 -6.91 21.76
CA ASP A 192 -9.88 -6.40 22.87
C ASP A 192 -9.84 -7.34 24.07
N ALA A 193 -8.90 -7.07 24.98
CA ALA A 193 -8.67 -7.88 26.19
C ALA A 193 -9.91 -8.03 27.09
N ALA A 194 -10.91 -7.14 26.98
CA ALA A 194 -12.17 -7.25 27.72
C ALA A 194 -13.10 -8.34 27.16
N THR A 195 -13.00 -8.66 25.87
CA THR A 195 -13.83 -9.67 25.19
C THR A 195 -13.05 -10.86 24.64
N GLY A 196 -11.71 -10.79 24.60
CA GLY A 196 -10.83 -11.78 23.98
C GLY A 196 -10.89 -11.81 22.45
N VAL A 197 -11.65 -10.90 21.82
CA VAL A 197 -11.75 -10.80 20.36
C VAL A 197 -10.48 -10.18 19.82
N SER A 198 -9.93 -10.75 18.74
CA SER A 198 -8.66 -10.34 18.16
C SER A 198 -8.64 -10.49 16.64
N ILE A 199 -7.77 -9.73 15.99
CA ILE A 199 -7.44 -9.85 14.56
C ILE A 199 -5.91 -9.91 14.46
N ASP A 200 -5.39 -10.94 13.81
CA ASP A 200 -3.99 -11.03 13.43
C ASP A 200 -3.86 -10.54 11.97
N ILE A 201 -3.08 -9.48 11.77
CA ILE A 201 -2.90 -8.80 10.49
C ILE A 201 -1.56 -9.26 9.92
N PHE A 202 -1.59 -9.91 8.76
CA PHE A 202 -0.39 -10.34 8.03
C PHE A 202 -0.03 -9.26 7.02
N ASN A 203 1.04 -8.53 7.29
CA ASN A 203 1.54 -7.46 6.43
C ASN A 203 2.57 -8.04 5.48
N ILE A 204 2.37 -7.82 4.18
CA ILE A 204 3.18 -8.38 3.10
C ILE A 204 3.50 -7.24 2.14
N ASP A 205 4.78 -6.99 1.92
CA ASP A 205 5.27 -6.11 0.86
C ASP A 205 4.85 -6.70 -0.50
N MET A 206 3.96 -6.01 -1.22
CA MET A 206 3.38 -6.51 -2.48
C MET A 206 4.20 -6.13 -3.72
N ASN A 207 5.42 -5.62 -3.54
CA ASN A 207 6.26 -5.23 -4.66
C ASN A 207 6.81 -6.41 -5.47
N ASP A 208 6.67 -7.67 -5.03
CA ASP A 208 6.85 -8.85 -5.90
C ASP A 208 5.67 -8.99 -6.91
N ALA A 209 5.58 -8.03 -7.81
CA ALA A 209 4.54 -7.93 -8.84
C ALA A 209 5.17 -7.53 -10.18
N ASP A 210 4.92 -8.34 -11.22
CA ASP A 210 5.50 -8.22 -12.57
C ASP A 210 5.29 -6.86 -13.26
N ILE A 211 4.31 -6.07 -12.82
CA ILE A 211 3.95 -4.77 -13.41
C ILE A 211 3.70 -3.77 -12.28
N ALA A 212 4.20 -2.54 -12.44
CA ALA A 212 4.16 -1.42 -11.49
C ALA A 212 4.88 -1.62 -10.14
N GLY A 213 5.04 -2.86 -9.66
CA GLY A 213 5.87 -3.22 -8.50
C GLY A 213 7.38 -3.21 -8.79
N SER A 214 8.06 -4.30 -8.43
CA SER A 214 9.51 -4.53 -8.58
C SER A 214 10.01 -4.20 -9.98
N HIS A 215 9.28 -4.55 -11.03
CA HIS A 215 9.66 -4.20 -12.41
C HIS A 215 9.88 -2.69 -12.59
N GLY A 216 8.96 -1.85 -12.09
CA GLY A 216 9.07 -0.39 -12.17
C GLY A 216 10.19 0.15 -11.28
N VAL A 217 10.21 -0.31 -10.03
CA VAL A 217 11.25 0.02 -9.03
C VAL A 217 12.66 -0.31 -9.53
N CYS A 218 12.83 -1.44 -10.20
CA CYS A 218 14.11 -1.89 -10.72
C CYS A 218 14.49 -1.16 -12.01
N CYS A 219 13.59 -1.03 -12.99
CA CYS A 219 13.90 -0.31 -14.22
C CYS A 219 14.27 1.17 -13.97
N GLN A 220 13.65 1.85 -13.00
CA GLN A 220 13.93 3.27 -12.68
C GLN A 220 13.74 4.20 -13.90
N CYS A 221 12.76 3.86 -14.77
CA CYS A 221 12.62 4.45 -16.10
C CYS A 221 12.51 5.98 -16.10
N TYR A 222 11.78 6.58 -15.16
CA TYR A 222 11.65 8.04 -15.11
C TYR A 222 12.97 8.75 -14.78
N GLY A 223 13.86 8.10 -14.01
CA GLY A 223 15.20 8.61 -13.74
C GLY A 223 16.09 8.59 -14.97
N TYR A 224 16.12 7.46 -15.69
CA TYR A 224 16.93 7.30 -16.90
C TYR A 224 16.40 8.10 -18.10
N ALA A 225 15.09 8.10 -18.31
CA ALA A 225 14.44 8.75 -19.45
C ALA A 225 14.36 10.27 -19.31
N LYS A 226 14.23 10.80 -18.08
CA LYS A 226 14.02 12.22 -17.80
C LYS A 226 12.81 12.76 -18.58
N ASP A 227 13.05 13.65 -19.55
CA ASP A 227 12.01 14.24 -20.41
C ASP A 227 11.53 13.28 -21.53
N ASP A 228 12.29 12.22 -21.86
CA ASP A 228 11.97 11.20 -22.89
C ASP A 228 11.12 10.04 -22.30
N ASN A 229 10.22 10.36 -21.37
CA ASN A 229 9.54 9.35 -20.53
C ASN A 229 8.31 8.68 -21.16
N GLY A 230 7.92 9.07 -22.38
CA GLY A 230 6.74 8.53 -23.07
C GLY A 230 6.78 7.01 -23.31
N GLY A 231 7.97 6.40 -23.27
CA GLY A 231 8.15 4.94 -23.36
C GLY A 231 8.04 4.19 -22.03
N CYS A 232 7.98 4.87 -20.87
CA CYS A 232 8.07 4.19 -19.57
C CYS A 232 6.86 3.30 -19.24
N GLY A 233 5.70 3.52 -19.87
CA GLY A 233 4.53 2.64 -19.74
C GLY A 233 4.65 1.30 -20.48
N SER A 234 5.71 1.10 -21.28
CA SER A 234 6.00 -0.16 -21.99
C SER A 234 7.49 -0.50 -21.93
N ILE A 235 8.18 -0.08 -20.87
CA ILE A 235 9.60 -0.36 -20.67
C ILE A 235 9.81 -1.86 -20.43
N ALA A 236 10.94 -2.40 -20.88
CA ALA A 236 11.31 -3.79 -20.68
C ALA A 236 12.76 -3.94 -20.18
N ARG A 237 13.05 -5.10 -19.58
CA ARG A 237 14.40 -5.53 -19.21
C ARG A 237 15.34 -5.43 -20.41
N GLY A 238 16.44 -4.70 -20.26
CA GLY A 238 17.45 -4.48 -21.30
C GLY A 238 17.25 -3.24 -22.16
N ASP A 239 16.13 -2.51 -22.01
CA ASP A 239 15.98 -1.20 -22.64
C ASP A 239 16.95 -0.17 -22.05
N LYS A 240 17.39 0.81 -22.87
CA LYS A 240 18.30 1.90 -22.45
C LYS A 240 17.83 2.71 -21.23
N HIS A 241 16.55 2.65 -20.87
CA HIS A 241 15.98 3.33 -19.70
C HIS A 241 15.59 2.37 -18.57
N CYS A 242 15.77 1.05 -18.71
CA CYS A 242 15.59 0.08 -17.64
C CYS A 242 16.98 -0.30 -17.07
N CYS A 243 17.31 0.15 -15.85
CA CYS A 243 18.67 0.04 -15.29
C CYS A 243 19.77 0.57 -16.23
N GLY A 244 19.47 1.55 -17.09
CA GLY A 244 20.41 2.04 -18.11
C GLY A 244 20.76 1.03 -19.21
N GLY A 245 20.01 -0.08 -19.33
CA GLY A 245 20.32 -1.24 -20.17
C GLY A 245 21.11 -2.35 -19.47
N ASP A 246 21.42 -2.20 -18.17
CA ASP A 246 22.14 -3.22 -17.39
C ASP A 246 21.20 -4.34 -16.91
N ASN A 247 21.25 -5.46 -17.62
CA ASN A 247 20.48 -6.67 -17.31
C ASN A 247 20.88 -7.31 -15.97
N ASP A 248 22.16 -7.28 -15.60
CA ASP A 248 22.65 -7.93 -14.38
C ASP A 248 22.25 -7.10 -13.15
N MET A 249 22.28 -5.77 -13.27
CA MET A 249 21.72 -4.87 -12.26
C MET A 249 20.20 -5.06 -12.12
N TYR A 250 19.47 -5.17 -13.22
CA TYR A 250 18.02 -5.42 -13.21
C TYR A 250 17.69 -6.75 -12.53
N ASP A 251 18.28 -7.86 -12.95
CA ASP A 251 18.00 -9.18 -12.38
C ASP A 251 18.37 -9.26 -10.88
N THR A 252 19.48 -8.61 -10.49
CA THR A 252 19.89 -8.52 -9.09
C THR A 252 18.94 -7.66 -8.25
N CYS A 253 18.31 -6.64 -8.85
CA CYS A 253 17.26 -5.86 -8.21
C CYS A 253 15.97 -6.68 -8.04
N MET A 254 15.52 -7.36 -9.09
CA MET A 254 14.30 -8.17 -9.05
C MET A 254 14.38 -9.25 -7.96
N ALA A 255 15.55 -9.90 -7.81
CA ALA A 255 15.81 -10.91 -6.78
C ALA A 255 15.88 -10.39 -5.33
N LYS A 256 15.47 -9.13 -5.06
CA LYS A 256 15.26 -8.58 -3.71
C LYS A 256 13.82 -8.64 -3.23
N PHE A 257 12.88 -8.82 -4.15
CA PHE A 257 11.47 -9.01 -3.89
C PHE A 257 11.18 -10.53 -3.89
#